data_AF-A0A495KR89-F1
#
_entry.id   AF-A0A495KR89-F1
#
_cell.length_a   1.000
_cell.length_b   1.000
_cell.length_c   1.000
_cell.angle_alpha   90.00
_cell.angle_beta   90.00
_cell.angle_gamma   90.00
#
_symmetry.space_group_name_H-M   'P 1'
#
loop_
_entity.id
_entity.type
_entity.pdbx_description
1 polymer ?
#
loop_
_entity_poly.entity_id
_entity_poly.type
_entity_poly.pdbx_seq_one_letter_code
_entity_poly.pdbx_strand_id
1 'polypeptide(L)'
;MKVLKLISFFLFFVNLNLQAQQNKTFDSLTVEFNKLKEVSNINKKDKTILKLLNSLYDETLQADDGSLSQKTIAKYQAFKEDSKLANWPVFYLFETYQNEITQTELGKKKNNKDLRVALMKILSGELIDLYQTIPPIILVYMGEALMNSGANSRAQNHFKMSLEFYPESIPLKVYSYLLADDKTAKEAISADLTKNHKNHWMVKQFLTN
;
A
#
# COMPACT_ATOMS: atom_id res chain seq x y z
N MET A 1 6.45 2.27 25.98
CA MET A 1 5.99 1.76 24.67
C MET A 1 6.14 2.90 23.66
N LYS A 2 7.23 2.93 22.86
CA LYS A 2 7.37 3.95 21.80
C LYS A 2 6.25 3.69 20.80
N VAL A 3 5.33 4.63 20.63
CA VAL A 3 4.29 4.53 19.60
C VAL A 3 5.03 4.40 18.26
N LEU A 4 4.89 3.24 17.61
CA LEU A 4 5.44 3.01 16.30
C LEU A 4 4.75 3.99 15.35
N LYS A 5 5.43 5.08 14.97
CA LYS A 5 4.93 5.96 13.90
C LYS A 5 5.05 5.16 12.60
N LEU A 6 3.98 4.45 12.26
CA LEU A 6 3.75 3.94 10.91
C LEU A 6 3.77 5.16 9.98
N ILE A 7 4.76 5.25 9.10
CA ILE A 7 4.69 6.20 8.02
C ILE A 7 3.91 5.52 6.91
N SER A 8 2.62 5.81 6.87
CA SER A 8 1.89 5.66 5.64
C SER A 8 2.58 6.55 4.59
N PHE A 9 3.26 5.96 3.59
CA PHE A 9 3.88 6.76 2.53
C PHE A 9 2.77 7.37 1.66
N PHE A 10 2.58 8.69 1.79
CA PHE A 10 1.54 9.43 1.09
C PHE A 10 2.00 9.90 -0.28
N LEU A 11 1.29 9.46 -1.32
CA LEU A 11 1.37 10.10 -2.62
C LEU A 11 0.57 11.41 -2.55
N PHE A 12 1.25 12.52 -2.21
CA PHE A 12 0.63 13.87 -2.21
C PHE A 12 0.32 14.30 -3.65
N PHE A 13 -0.82 13.84 -4.16
CA PHE A 13 -1.41 14.31 -5.40
C PHE A 13 -2.61 15.19 -5.08
N VAL A 14 -2.29 16.40 -4.61
CA VAL A 14 -3.28 17.38 -4.16
C VAL A 14 -3.99 17.97 -5.38
N ASN A 15 -5.14 17.40 -5.74
CA ASN A 15 -6.23 18.15 -6.35
C ASN A 15 -7.34 18.25 -5.30
N LEU A 16 -7.32 19.36 -4.55
CA LEU A 16 -8.32 19.73 -3.55
C LEU A 16 -9.65 20.05 -4.24
N ASN A 17 -10.41 19.03 -4.59
CA ASN A 17 -11.85 19.13 -4.83
C ASN A 17 -12.48 17.78 -4.51
N LEU A 18 -12.53 17.42 -3.23
CA LEU A 18 -13.31 16.26 -2.79
C LEU A 18 -14.24 16.69 -1.67
N GLN A 19 -15.52 16.72 -2.04
CA GLN A 19 -16.70 16.83 -1.20
C GLN A 19 -16.56 15.98 0.06
N ALA A 20 -17.18 16.43 1.14
CA ALA A 20 -17.34 15.68 2.38
C ALA A 20 -17.87 14.27 2.08
N GLN A 21 -16.97 13.27 2.03
CA GLN A 21 -17.34 11.89 1.79
C GLN A 21 -17.98 11.37 3.07
N GLN A 22 -19.25 10.98 2.99
CA GLN A 22 -19.97 10.28 4.06
C GLN A 22 -19.15 9.11 4.58
N ASN A 23 -19.38 8.70 5.84
CA ASN A 23 -18.73 7.54 6.45
C ASN A 23 -19.00 6.26 5.63
N LYS A 24 -18.16 5.96 4.63
CA LYS A 24 -18.25 4.73 3.85
C LYS A 24 -18.13 3.52 4.79
N THR A 25 -19.07 2.60 4.67
CA THR A 25 -19.00 1.27 5.29
C THR A 25 -18.47 0.25 4.28
N PHE A 26 -18.03 -0.90 4.76
CA PHE A 26 -17.61 -2.01 3.89
C PHE A 26 -18.71 -2.43 2.90
N ASP A 27 -19.96 -2.49 3.34
CA ASP A 27 -21.09 -2.87 2.49
C ASP A 27 -21.33 -1.83 1.40
N SER A 28 -21.30 -0.54 1.75
CA SER A 28 -21.47 0.54 0.76
C SER A 28 -20.36 0.53 -0.30
N LEU A 29 -19.12 0.25 0.12
CA LEU A 29 -17.96 0.16 -0.77
C LEU A 29 -18.10 -1.03 -1.72
N THR A 30 -18.52 -2.18 -1.22
CA THR A 30 -18.69 -3.39 -2.01
C THR A 30 -19.78 -3.19 -3.07
N VAL A 31 -20.91 -2.59 -2.70
CA VAL A 31 -21.99 -2.28 -3.64
C VAL A 31 -21.53 -1.29 -4.71
N GLU A 32 -20.85 -0.21 -4.32
CA GLU A 32 -20.30 0.79 -5.25
C GLU A 32 -19.29 0.16 -6.22
N PHE A 33 -18.36 -0.65 -5.70
CA PHE A 33 -17.35 -1.34 -6.48
C PHE A 33 -17.95 -2.33 -7.48
N ASN A 34 -18.95 -3.12 -7.08
CA ASN A 34 -19.59 -4.08 -7.97
C ASN A 34 -20.30 -3.38 -9.14
N LYS A 35 -21.04 -2.29 -8.86
CA LYS A 35 -21.67 -1.47 -9.91
C LYS A 35 -20.64 -0.89 -10.87
N LEU A 36 -19.52 -0.41 -10.33
CA LEU A 36 -18.43 0.11 -11.14
C LEU A 36 -17.83 -0.98 -12.05
N LYS A 37 -17.64 -2.18 -11.52
CA LYS A 37 -17.09 -3.32 -12.26
C LYS A 37 -17.99 -3.76 -13.41
N GLU A 38 -19.32 -3.75 -13.22
CA GLU A 38 -20.31 -4.09 -14.26
C GLU A 38 -20.23 -3.21 -15.51
N VAL A 39 -19.88 -1.93 -15.34
CA VAL A 39 -19.82 -0.96 -16.44
C VAL A 39 -18.40 -0.72 -16.97
N SER A 40 -17.40 -1.37 -16.38
CA SER A 40 -15.98 -1.15 -16.69
C SER A 40 -15.44 -2.13 -17.74
N ASN A 41 -14.48 -1.67 -18.53
CA ASN A 41 -13.74 -2.53 -19.43
C ASN A 41 -12.72 -3.39 -18.63
N ILE A 42 -12.97 -4.70 -18.52
CA ILE A 42 -12.08 -5.64 -17.84
C ILE A 42 -11.26 -6.43 -18.86
N ASN A 43 -9.95 -6.31 -18.80
CA ASN A 43 -9.01 -6.99 -19.71
C ASN A 43 -7.83 -7.59 -18.94
N LYS A 44 -7.83 -8.92 -18.75
CA LYS A 44 -6.76 -9.64 -18.02
C LYS A 44 -5.37 -9.56 -18.67
N LYS A 45 -5.29 -9.26 -19.97
CA LYS A 45 -4.03 -9.07 -20.70
C LYS A 45 -3.46 -7.67 -20.51
N ASP A 46 -4.29 -6.69 -20.15
CA ASP A 46 -3.85 -5.32 -19.92
C ASP A 46 -3.17 -5.22 -18.54
N LYS A 47 -1.85 -4.97 -18.54
CA LYS A 47 -1.05 -4.84 -17.31
C LYS A 47 -0.76 -3.39 -16.94
N THR A 48 -1.50 -2.43 -17.48
CA THR A 48 -1.20 -0.99 -17.38
C THR A 48 -1.26 -0.49 -15.94
N ILE A 49 -2.31 -0.88 -15.19
CA ILE A 49 -2.44 -0.58 -13.76
C ILE A 49 -1.40 -1.34 -12.94
N LEU A 50 -1.15 -2.62 -13.25
CA LEU A 50 -0.12 -3.42 -12.58
C LEU A 50 1.27 -2.73 -12.67
N LYS A 51 1.63 -2.27 -13.88
CA LYS A 51 2.88 -1.53 -14.10
C LYS A 51 2.94 -0.23 -13.30
N LEU A 52 1.82 0.50 -13.18
CA LEU A 52 1.78 1.70 -12.34
C LEU A 52 2.02 1.35 -10.87
N LEU A 53 1.34 0.34 -10.33
CA LEU A 53 1.52 -0.08 -8.94
C LEU A 53 2.96 -0.52 -8.64
N ASN A 54 3.61 -1.21 -9.59
CA ASN A 54 5.03 -1.55 -9.47
C ASN A 54 5.92 -0.31 -9.52
N SER A 55 5.71 0.63 -10.45
CA SER A 55 6.49 1.88 -10.48
C SER A 55 6.33 2.70 -9.20
N LEU A 56 5.11 2.76 -8.64
CA LEU A 56 4.89 3.41 -7.35
C LEU A 56 5.71 2.72 -6.25
N TYR A 57 5.68 1.39 -6.15
CA TYR A 57 6.48 0.65 -5.20
C TYR A 57 7.98 0.92 -5.37
N ASP A 58 8.49 0.73 -6.58
CA ASP A 58 9.91 0.79 -6.91
C ASP A 58 10.48 2.18 -6.58
N GLU A 59 9.76 3.24 -6.95
CA GLU A 59 10.22 4.62 -6.78
C GLU A 59 10.02 5.15 -5.35
N THR A 60 8.99 4.72 -4.63
CA THR A 60 8.66 5.32 -3.32
C THR A 60 9.08 4.50 -2.13
N LEU A 61 8.96 3.18 -2.21
CA LEU A 61 9.18 2.30 -1.08
C LEU A 61 10.51 1.57 -1.19
N GLN A 62 10.92 1.16 -2.39
CA GLN A 62 12.13 0.36 -2.59
C GLN A 62 13.38 1.18 -2.91
N ALA A 63 13.22 2.35 -3.54
CA ALA A 63 14.34 3.24 -3.87
C ALA A 63 14.92 3.91 -2.62
N ASP A 64 16.23 4.22 -2.67
CA ASP A 64 16.94 4.80 -1.53
C ASP A 64 16.39 6.15 -1.07
N ASP A 65 15.93 6.99 -2.01
CA ASP A 65 15.44 8.36 -1.77
C ASP A 65 13.92 8.46 -1.57
N GLY A 66 13.18 7.40 -1.92
CA GLY A 66 11.73 7.31 -1.80
C GLY A 66 10.97 8.37 -2.60
N SER A 67 11.49 8.83 -3.74
CA SER A 67 10.89 9.94 -4.50
C SER A 67 10.26 9.49 -5.82
N LEU A 68 9.05 10.00 -6.10
CA LEU A 68 8.41 9.76 -7.40
C LEU A 68 9.02 10.59 -8.52
N SER A 69 9.20 9.96 -9.67
CA SER A 69 9.52 10.62 -10.92
C SER A 69 8.31 11.38 -11.48
N GLN A 70 8.58 12.48 -12.20
CA GLN A 70 7.53 13.25 -12.89
C GLN A 70 6.71 12.39 -13.87
N LYS A 71 7.35 11.39 -14.48
CA LYS A 71 6.69 10.43 -15.36
C LYS A 71 5.62 9.62 -14.62
N THR A 72 5.96 9.08 -13.45
CA THR A 72 5.04 8.27 -12.65
C THR A 72 3.94 9.12 -12.05
N ILE A 73 4.25 10.36 -11.63
CA ILE A 73 3.27 11.37 -11.22
C ILE A 73 2.25 11.64 -12.33
N ALA A 74 2.73 12.01 -13.53
CA ALA A 74 1.86 12.33 -14.66
C ALA A 74 0.97 11.14 -15.06
N LYS A 75 1.52 9.93 -15.05
CA LYS A 75 0.77 8.70 -15.33
C LYS A 75 -0.31 8.44 -14.29
N TYR A 76 0.00 8.65 -13.01
CA TYR A 76 -0.99 8.52 -11.93
C TYR A 76 -2.15 9.50 -12.12
N GLN A 77 -1.85 10.78 -12.44
CA GLN A 77 -2.90 11.79 -12.70
C GLN A 77 -3.77 11.41 -13.90
N ALA A 78 -3.16 10.99 -15.00
CA ALA A 78 -3.91 10.58 -16.19
C ALA A 78 -4.90 9.44 -15.92
N PHE A 79 -4.53 8.47 -15.06
CA PHE A 79 -5.41 7.34 -14.74
C PHE A 79 -6.58 7.73 -13.85
N LYS A 80 -6.39 8.76 -13.01
CA LYS A 80 -7.46 9.31 -12.19
C LYS A 80 -8.57 9.96 -13.03
N GLU A 81 -8.21 10.53 -14.17
CA GLU A 81 -9.15 11.22 -15.07
C GLU A 81 -9.76 10.27 -16.12
N ASP A 82 -9.16 9.10 -16.37
CA ASP A 82 -9.61 8.16 -17.40
C ASP A 82 -10.40 6.97 -16.83
N SER A 83 -11.70 7.16 -16.60
CA SER A 83 -12.60 6.08 -16.18
C SER A 83 -12.84 5.00 -17.24
N LYS A 84 -12.37 5.20 -18.48
CA LYS A 84 -12.46 4.20 -19.57
C LYS A 84 -11.22 3.30 -19.63
N LEU A 85 -10.20 3.58 -18.83
CA LEU A 85 -9.00 2.76 -18.71
C LEU A 85 -9.38 1.31 -18.42
N ALA A 86 -8.73 0.37 -19.11
CA ALA A 86 -8.92 -1.04 -18.82
C ALA A 86 -8.54 -1.36 -17.36
N ASN A 87 -9.38 -2.14 -16.68
CA ASN A 87 -9.24 -2.53 -15.29
C ASN A 87 -9.28 -1.35 -14.29
N TRP A 88 -9.81 -0.18 -14.68
CA TRP A 88 -9.95 1.00 -13.81
C TRP A 88 -10.51 0.72 -12.40
N PRO A 89 -11.46 -0.23 -12.18
CA PRO A 89 -11.91 -0.56 -10.82
C PRO A 89 -10.80 -0.89 -9.83
N VAL A 90 -9.70 -1.52 -10.27
CA VAL A 90 -8.53 -1.79 -9.42
C VAL A 90 -7.83 -0.49 -9.01
N PHE A 91 -7.65 0.44 -9.96
CA PHE A 91 -7.08 1.74 -9.67
C PHE A 91 -7.98 2.55 -8.73
N TYR A 92 -9.30 2.50 -8.91
CA TYR A 92 -10.28 3.10 -8.01
C TYR A 92 -10.16 2.59 -6.57
N LEU A 93 -10.02 1.28 -6.36
CA LEU A 93 -9.82 0.71 -5.01
C LEU A 93 -8.50 1.18 -4.39
N PHE A 94 -7.43 1.22 -5.17
CA PHE A 94 -6.13 1.74 -4.73
C PHE A 94 -6.23 3.22 -4.33
N GLU A 95 -6.84 4.05 -5.17
CA GLU A 95 -7.03 5.49 -4.90
C GLU A 95 -7.93 5.73 -3.68
N THR A 96 -9.00 4.94 -3.54
CA THR A 96 -9.87 4.99 -2.37
C THR A 96 -9.07 4.74 -1.10
N TYR A 97 -8.23 3.71 -1.08
CA TYR A 97 -7.36 3.44 0.05
C TYR A 97 -6.36 4.57 0.32
N GLN A 98 -5.70 5.10 -0.70
CA GLN A 98 -4.78 6.24 -0.57
C GLN A 98 -5.48 7.48 0.03
N ASN A 99 -6.71 7.78 -0.42
CA ASN A 99 -7.50 8.87 0.11
C ASN A 99 -7.91 8.61 1.57
N GLU A 100 -8.35 7.40 1.92
CA GLU A 100 -8.70 7.04 3.30
C GLU A 100 -7.54 7.27 4.27
N ILE A 101 -6.33 6.84 3.89
CA ILE A 101 -5.16 7.10 4.72
C ILE A 101 -4.91 8.62 4.79
N THR A 102 -4.88 9.31 3.65
CA THR A 102 -4.53 10.74 3.58
C THR A 102 -5.45 11.59 4.45
N GLN A 103 -6.76 11.40 4.34
CA GLN A 103 -7.73 12.16 5.13
C GLN A 103 -7.62 11.86 6.62
N THR A 104 -7.28 10.64 7.00
CA THR A 104 -7.11 10.30 8.42
C THR A 104 -5.89 11.00 9.02
N GLU A 105 -4.79 11.07 8.27
CA GLU A 105 -3.52 11.60 8.80
C GLU A 105 -3.44 13.11 8.75
N LEU A 106 -4.24 13.72 7.88
CA LEU A 106 -4.58 15.14 7.97
C LEU A 106 -5.61 15.47 9.08
N GLY A 107 -6.07 14.48 9.85
CA GLY A 107 -7.08 14.65 10.90
C GLY A 107 -8.49 15.02 10.38
N LYS A 108 -8.71 14.92 9.06
CA LYS A 108 -9.96 15.26 8.38
C LYS A 108 -11.01 14.16 8.43
N LYS A 109 -10.60 12.92 8.72
CA LYS A 109 -11.49 11.76 8.84
C LYS A 109 -11.10 10.90 10.05
N LYS A 110 -12.10 10.30 10.71
CA LYS A 110 -11.83 9.31 11.77
C LYS A 110 -11.18 8.06 11.17
N ASN A 111 -10.16 7.54 11.84
CA ASN A 111 -9.50 6.30 11.43
C ASN A 111 -10.48 5.12 11.44
N ASN A 112 -10.86 4.63 10.25
CA ASN A 112 -11.66 3.43 10.08
C ASN A 112 -10.75 2.24 9.72
N LYS A 113 -10.18 1.63 10.76
CA LYS A 113 -9.17 0.57 10.65
C LYS A 113 -9.71 -0.68 9.95
N ASP A 114 -10.96 -1.05 10.23
CA ASP A 114 -11.60 -2.22 9.62
C ASP A 114 -11.86 -2.01 8.13
N LEU A 115 -12.29 -0.80 7.74
CA LEU A 115 -12.44 -0.45 6.32
C LEU A 115 -11.12 -0.54 5.56
N ARG A 116 -10.00 -0.10 6.15
CA ARG A 116 -8.67 -0.19 5.50
C ARG A 116 -8.24 -1.63 5.24
N VAL A 117 -8.41 -2.53 6.23
CA VAL A 117 -8.12 -3.96 6.06
C VAL A 117 -9.03 -4.56 4.99
N ALA A 118 -10.32 -4.21 5.01
CA ALA A 118 -11.27 -4.75 4.07
C ALA A 118 -11.04 -4.27 2.62
N LEU A 119 -10.71 -2.99 2.42
CA LEU A 119 -10.26 -2.42 1.15
C LEU A 119 -9.08 -3.19 0.57
N MET A 120 -8.05 -3.45 1.39
CA MET A 120 -6.87 -4.19 0.95
C MET A 120 -7.20 -5.65 0.61
N LYS A 121 -8.17 -6.28 1.27
CA LYS A 121 -8.61 -7.64 0.94
C LYS A 121 -9.31 -7.69 -0.42
N ILE A 122 -10.24 -6.77 -0.67
CA ILE A 122 -10.93 -6.65 -1.97
C ILE A 122 -9.89 -6.38 -3.07
N LEU A 123 -9.04 -5.37 -2.88
CA LEU A 123 -8.02 -5.02 -3.87
C LEU A 123 -7.07 -6.18 -4.18
N SER A 124 -6.61 -6.90 -3.16
CA SER A 124 -5.74 -8.08 -3.34
C SER A 124 -6.44 -9.19 -4.14
N GLY A 125 -7.72 -9.46 -3.86
CA GLY A 125 -8.52 -10.44 -4.60
C GLY A 125 -8.64 -10.08 -6.08
N GLU A 126 -8.98 -8.83 -6.38
CA GLU A 126 -9.09 -8.35 -7.76
C GLU A 126 -7.76 -8.43 -8.54
N LEU A 127 -6.64 -8.16 -7.86
CA LEU A 127 -5.31 -8.28 -8.45
C LEU A 127 -4.93 -9.74 -8.73
N ILE A 128 -5.28 -10.67 -7.85
CA ILE A 128 -5.11 -12.11 -8.11
C ILE A 128 -5.98 -12.54 -9.30
N ASP A 129 -7.25 -12.15 -9.34
CA ASP A 129 -8.19 -12.57 -10.38
C ASP A 129 -7.82 -12.05 -11.78
N LEU A 130 -7.27 -10.83 -11.84
CA LEU A 130 -6.86 -10.19 -13.09
C LEU A 130 -5.44 -10.56 -13.49
N TYR A 131 -4.50 -10.57 -12.54
CA TYR A 131 -3.08 -10.61 -12.84
C TYR A 131 -2.35 -11.82 -12.28
N GLN A 132 -3.00 -12.63 -11.44
CA GLN A 132 -2.41 -13.79 -10.75
C GLN A 132 -1.21 -13.41 -9.88
N THR A 133 -1.16 -12.15 -9.41
CA THR A 133 -0.08 -11.64 -8.57
C THR A 133 -0.58 -10.44 -7.75
N ILE A 134 0.02 -10.22 -6.58
CA ILE A 134 -0.20 -9.02 -5.77
C ILE A 134 1.08 -8.17 -5.80
N PRO A 135 1.03 -6.90 -6.24
CA PRO A 135 2.19 -6.02 -6.23
C PRO A 135 2.73 -5.79 -4.81
N PRO A 136 4.05 -5.62 -4.61
CA PRO A 136 4.65 -5.44 -3.30
C PRO A 136 4.08 -4.28 -2.49
N ILE A 137 3.72 -3.16 -3.15
CA ILE A 137 3.08 -2.01 -2.48
C ILE A 137 1.76 -2.39 -1.79
N ILE A 138 0.98 -3.30 -2.37
CA ILE A 138 -0.28 -3.76 -1.79
C ILE A 138 -0.02 -4.67 -0.59
N LEU A 139 1.04 -5.47 -0.64
CA LEU A 139 1.48 -6.28 0.51
C LEU A 139 1.95 -5.38 1.66
N VAL A 140 2.71 -4.32 1.38
CA VAL A 140 3.13 -3.35 2.40
C VAL A 140 1.89 -2.72 3.06
N TYR A 141 0.95 -2.20 2.25
CA TYR A 141 -0.25 -1.53 2.75
C TYR A 141 -1.23 -2.45 3.49
N MET A 142 -1.35 -3.72 3.10
CA MET A 142 -2.10 -4.71 3.89
C MET A 142 -1.48 -4.89 5.28
N GLY A 143 -0.15 -5.05 5.36
CA GLY A 143 0.54 -5.19 6.63
C GLY A 143 0.40 -3.96 7.52
N GLU A 144 0.53 -2.75 6.96
CA GLU A 144 0.28 -1.49 7.66
C GLU A 144 -1.17 -1.37 8.14
N ALA A 145 -2.14 -1.79 7.33
CA ALA A 145 -3.55 -1.80 7.72
C ALA A 145 -3.81 -2.73 8.92
N LEU A 146 -3.19 -3.93 8.93
CA LEU A 146 -3.28 -4.88 10.05
C LEU A 146 -2.60 -4.35 11.32
N MET A 147 -1.43 -3.71 11.20
CA MET A 147 -0.78 -3.06 12.34
C MET A 147 -1.65 -1.94 12.91
N ASN A 148 -2.21 -1.10 12.04
CA ASN A 148 -3.10 -0.01 12.43
C ASN A 148 -4.38 -0.52 13.10
N SER A 149 -4.88 -1.70 12.74
CA SER A 149 -6.02 -2.36 13.40
C SER A 149 -5.67 -3.02 14.73
N GLY A 150 -4.40 -2.99 15.16
CA GLY A 150 -3.91 -3.68 16.37
C GLY A 150 -3.70 -5.19 16.19
N ALA A 151 -3.83 -5.71 14.96
CA ALA A 151 -3.66 -7.12 14.63
C ALA A 151 -2.19 -7.47 14.35
N ASN A 152 -1.28 -7.12 15.27
CA ASN A 152 0.17 -7.22 15.06
C ASN A 152 0.65 -8.63 14.72
N SER A 153 0.13 -9.68 15.36
CA SER A 153 0.50 -11.07 15.02
C SER A 153 0.07 -11.44 13.59
N ARG A 154 -1.06 -10.92 13.11
CA ARG A 154 -1.48 -11.11 11.71
C ARG A 154 -0.59 -10.34 10.75
N ALA A 155 -0.21 -9.11 11.11
CA ALA A 155 0.74 -8.32 10.33
C ALA A 155 2.11 -9.00 10.23
N GLN A 156 2.64 -9.54 11.34
CA GLN A 156 3.90 -10.26 11.38
C GLN A 156 3.89 -11.48 10.45
N ASN A 157 2.84 -12.31 10.53
CA ASN A 157 2.67 -13.44 9.61
C ASN A 157 2.53 -12.98 8.15
N HIS A 158 1.78 -11.91 7.90
CA HIS A 158 1.62 -11.33 6.57
C HIS A 158 2.96 -10.89 5.95
N PHE A 159 3.79 -10.15 6.70
CA PHE A 159 5.10 -9.73 6.20
C PHE A 159 6.05 -10.91 5.98
N LYS A 160 6.05 -11.90 6.88
CA LYS A 160 6.83 -13.13 6.71
C LYS A 160 6.47 -13.85 5.41
N MET A 161 5.18 -14.08 5.15
CA MET A 161 4.72 -14.69 3.90
C MET A 161 5.05 -13.82 2.69
N SER A 162 4.89 -12.49 2.81
CA SER A 162 5.19 -11.56 1.71
C SER A 162 6.66 -11.61 1.29
N LEU A 163 7.58 -11.85 2.22
CA LEU A 163 9.01 -12.03 1.95
C LEU A 163 9.33 -13.35 1.23
N GLU A 164 8.46 -14.37 1.28
CA GLU A 164 8.64 -15.58 0.48
C GLU A 164 8.46 -15.28 -1.03
N PHE A 165 7.61 -14.31 -1.36
CA PHE A 165 7.39 -13.85 -2.74
C PHE A 165 8.35 -12.74 -3.17
N TYR A 166 8.73 -11.87 -2.23
CA TYR A 166 9.57 -10.69 -2.49
C TYR A 166 10.73 -10.60 -1.49
N PRO A 167 11.70 -11.53 -1.54
CA PRO A 167 12.77 -11.63 -0.53
C PRO A 167 13.68 -10.39 -0.49
N GLU A 168 13.81 -9.66 -1.60
CA GLU A 168 14.66 -8.46 -1.71
C GLU A 168 13.93 -7.15 -1.36
N SER A 169 12.66 -7.22 -0.96
CA SER A 169 11.90 -6.03 -0.60
C SER A 169 12.42 -5.42 0.71
N ILE A 170 13.04 -4.24 0.62
CA ILE A 170 13.53 -3.48 1.77
C ILE A 170 12.38 -3.10 2.73
N PRO A 171 11.22 -2.58 2.26
CA PRO A 171 10.08 -2.28 3.13
C PRO A 171 9.57 -3.47 3.93
N LEU A 172 9.34 -4.62 3.28
CA LEU A 172 8.89 -5.83 3.95
C LEU A 172 9.90 -6.32 5.00
N LYS A 173 11.21 -6.26 4.72
CA LYS A 173 12.27 -6.57 5.71
C LYS A 173 12.22 -5.60 6.89
N VAL A 174 12.09 -4.29 6.64
CA VAL A 174 11.98 -3.27 7.70
C VAL A 174 10.76 -3.53 8.58
N TYR A 175 9.58 -3.78 8.00
CA TYR A 175 8.39 -4.08 8.78
C TYR A 175 8.52 -5.39 9.58
N SER A 176 9.19 -6.39 9.01
CA SER A 176 9.51 -7.64 9.71
C SER A 176 10.44 -7.40 10.90
N TYR A 177 11.45 -6.53 10.77
CA TYR A 177 12.29 -6.08 11.88
C TYR A 177 11.50 -5.36 12.98
N LEU A 178 10.57 -4.47 12.60
CA LEU A 178 9.77 -3.71 13.56
C LEU A 178 8.82 -4.61 14.38
N LEU A 179 8.33 -5.70 13.80
CA LEU A 179 7.43 -6.66 14.42
C LEU A 179 8.12 -7.92 14.95
N ALA A 180 9.43 -8.07 14.80
CA ALA A 180 10.15 -9.24 15.31
C ALA A 180 10.19 -9.22 16.84
N ASP A 181 9.64 -10.27 17.44
CA ASP A 181 9.71 -10.51 18.89
C ASP A 181 11.01 -11.23 19.29
N ASP A 182 11.52 -12.11 18.41
CA ASP A 182 12.77 -12.82 18.63
C ASP A 182 13.97 -11.91 18.39
N LYS A 183 14.83 -11.79 19.41
CA LYS A 183 16.01 -10.93 19.38
C LYS A 183 17.00 -11.35 18.29
N THR A 184 17.19 -12.65 18.10
CA THR A 184 18.16 -13.19 17.13
C THR A 184 17.72 -12.88 15.70
N ALA A 185 16.45 -13.14 15.37
CA ALA A 185 15.85 -12.82 14.08
C ALA A 185 15.89 -11.32 13.82
N LYS A 186 15.59 -10.50 14.84
CA LYS A 186 15.64 -9.05 14.75
C LYS A 186 17.04 -8.53 14.43
N GLU A 187 18.06 -9.05 15.12
CA GLU A 187 19.46 -8.72 14.88
C GLU A 187 19.92 -9.15 13.47
N ALA A 188 19.52 -10.33 13.01
CA ALA A 188 19.84 -10.81 11.67
C ALA A 188 19.26 -9.90 10.57
N ILE A 189 17.98 -9.52 10.67
CA ILE A 189 17.34 -8.60 9.71
C ILE A 189 18.00 -7.22 9.76
N SER A 190 18.30 -6.71 10.97
CA SER A 190 18.96 -5.42 11.15
C SER A 190 20.37 -5.41 10.53
N ALA A 191 21.15 -6.48 10.73
CA ALA A 191 22.48 -6.61 10.15
C ALA A 191 22.45 -6.64 8.61
N ASP A 192 21.50 -7.37 8.02
CA ASP A 192 21.28 -7.37 6.56
C ASP A 192 20.96 -5.95 6.04
N LEU A 193 19.94 -5.31 6.64
CA LEU A 193 19.47 -3.98 6.22
C LEU A 193 20.55 -2.90 6.38
N THR A 194 21.27 -2.89 7.49
CA THR A 194 22.31 -1.87 7.75
C THR A 194 23.58 -2.12 6.95
N LYS A 195 23.90 -3.36 6.58
CA LYS A 195 25.05 -3.66 5.72
C LYS A 195 24.77 -3.33 4.26
N ASN A 196 23.61 -3.76 3.76
CA ASN A 196 23.32 -3.75 2.32
C ASN A 196 22.49 -2.54 1.87
N HIS A 197 21.75 -1.91 2.78
CA HIS A 197 20.78 -0.85 2.46
C HIS A 197 20.88 0.37 3.39
N LYS A 198 22.08 0.66 3.94
CA LYS A 198 22.30 1.77 4.89
C LYS A 198 21.83 3.15 4.39
N ASN A 199 21.78 3.35 3.07
CA ASN A 199 21.40 4.62 2.48
C ASN A 199 19.90 4.78 2.31
N HIS A 200 19.15 3.68 2.36
CA HIS A 200 17.73 3.64 2.13
C HIS A 200 16.96 4.42 3.20
N TRP A 201 15.99 5.23 2.79
CA TRP A 201 15.26 6.14 3.67
C TRP A 201 14.60 5.42 4.85
N MET A 202 13.96 4.25 4.62
CA MET A 202 13.37 3.45 5.70
C MET A 202 14.42 2.92 6.69
N VAL A 203 15.58 2.47 6.19
CA VAL A 203 16.64 1.94 7.07
C VAL A 203 17.17 3.06 7.96
N LYS A 204 17.46 4.23 7.38
CA LYS A 204 17.87 5.42 8.14
C LYS A 204 16.86 5.83 9.19
N GLN A 205 15.58 5.79 8.83
CA GLN A 205 14.53 6.23 9.72
C GLN A 205 14.33 5.28 10.91
N PHE A 206 14.32 3.97 10.66
CA PHE A 206 13.86 2.99 11.63
C PHE A 206 14.97 2.22 12.35
N LEU A 207 16.19 2.18 11.79
CA LEU A 207 17.29 1.36 12.31
C LEU A 207 18.50 2.17 12.77
N THR A 208 18.67 3.42 12.33
CA THR A 208 19.87 4.23 12.66
C THR A 208 19.63 5.37 13.64
N ASN A 209 18.46 5.44 14.29
CA ASN A 209 18.12 6.46 15.31
C ASN A 209 17.87 5.85 16.70
#